data_AF-A0A9X3IW26-F1
#
_entry.id   AF-A0A9X3IW26-F1
#
_cell.length_a   1.000
_cell.length_b   1.000
_cell.length_c   1.000
_cell.angle_alpha   90.00
_cell.angle_beta   90.00
_cell.angle_gamma   90.00
#
_symmetry.space_group_name_H-M   'P 1'
#
loop_
_entity.id
_entity.type
_entity.pdbx_description
1 polymer ?
#
loop_
_entity_poly.entity_id
_entity_poly.type
_entity_poly.pdbx_seq_one_letter_code
_entity_poly.pdbx_strand_id
1 'polypeptide(L)' 'MSTRDDVLAVVKRHLVDTVEGIDAAQVDPAKSMKDLGANSLDIVEVVSCSMRELKVKIPAPSSTS' A
#
# COMPACT_ATOMS: atom_id res chain seq x y z
N MET A 1 5.73 -15.39 10.26
CA MET A 1 5.65 -15.48 8.79
C MET A 1 4.46 -14.63 8.39
N SER A 2 4.69 -13.41 7.87
CA SER A 2 3.59 -12.57 7.39
C SER A 2 3.06 -13.17 6.10
N THR A 3 1.77 -13.49 6.07
CA THR A 3 1.10 -14.00 4.87
C THR A 3 0.86 -12.84 3.91
N ARG A 4 0.59 -13.14 2.63
CA ARG A 4 0.18 -12.11 1.65
C ARG A 4 -1.03 -11.31 2.14
N ASP A 5 -1.94 -11.97 2.86
CA ASP A 5 -3.14 -11.36 3.44
C ASP A 5 -2.80 -10.36 4.56
N ASP A 6 -1.84 -10.71 5.43
CA ASP A 6 -1.32 -9.82 6.49
C ASP A 6 -0.69 -8.55 5.89
N VAL A 7 0.14 -8.73 4.85
CA VAL A 7 0.74 -7.60 4.12
C VAL A 7 -0.34 -6.74 3.47
N LEU A 8 -1.33 -7.35 2.83
CA LEU A 8 -2.42 -6.63 2.17
C LEU A 8 -3.26 -5.85 3.19
N ALA A 9 -3.57 -6.42 4.34
CA ALA A 9 -4.33 -5.77 5.40
C ALA A 9 -3.60 -4.53 5.93
N VAL A 10 -2.27 -4.61 6.11
CA VAL A 10 -1.45 -3.47 6.55
C VAL A 10 -1.41 -2.37 5.48
N VAL A 11 -1.10 -2.73 4.23
CA VAL A 11 -1.04 -1.76 3.12
C VAL A 11 -2.39 -1.08 2.91
N LYS A 12 -3.49 -1.84 2.96
CA LYS A 12 -4.86 -1.34 2.83
C LYS A 12 -5.22 -0.35 3.93
N ARG A 13 -4.80 -0.63 5.17
CA ARG A 13 -5.03 0.28 6.30
C ARG A 13 -4.31 1.61 6.11
N HIS A 14 -3.01 1.56 5.80
CA HIS A 14 -2.21 2.78 5.57
C HIS A 14 -2.70 3.56 4.35
N LEU A 15 -3.17 2.88 3.30
CA LEU A 15 -3.71 3.54 2.12
C LEU A 15 -4.96 4.39 2.44
N VAL A 16 -5.87 3.86 3.25
CA VAL A 16 -7.11 4.57 3.66
C VAL A 16 -6.81 5.71 4.63
N ASP A 17 -5.76 5.55 5.46
CA ASP A 17 -5.35 6.57 6.43
C ASP A 17 -4.63 7.75 5.75
N THR A 18 -3.79 7.47 4.75
CA THR A 18 -3.02 8.49 4.02
C THR A 18 -3.82 9.17 2.90
N VAL A 19 -4.60 8.41 2.12
CA VAL A 19 -5.27 8.97 0.93
C VAL A 19 -6.70 9.39 1.25
N GLU A 20 -6.93 10.69 1.26
CA GLU A 20 -8.26 11.25 1.48
C GLU A 20 -9.25 10.79 0.39
N GLY A 21 -10.44 10.36 0.83
CA GLY A 21 -11.52 9.96 -0.07
C GLY A 21 -11.46 8.51 -0.56
N ILE A 22 -10.51 7.70 -0.10
CA ILE A 22 -10.51 6.25 -0.32
C ILE A 22 -11.21 5.55 0.85
N ASP A 23 -12.23 4.74 0.55
CA ASP A 23 -12.79 3.81 1.55
C ASP A 23 -12.09 2.45 1.49
N ALA A 24 -11.95 1.77 2.62
CA ALA A 24 -11.43 0.42 2.68
C ALA A 24 -12.22 -0.54 1.77
N ALA A 25 -13.52 -0.34 1.60
CA ALA A 25 -14.33 -1.15 0.69
C ALA A 25 -13.92 -1.01 -0.79
N GLN A 26 -13.28 0.10 -1.17
CA GLN A 26 -12.89 0.43 -2.54
C GLN A 26 -11.46 0.00 -2.90
N VAL A 27 -10.65 -0.37 -1.91
CA VAL A 27 -9.27 -0.83 -2.12
C VAL A 27 -9.28 -2.20 -2.76
N ASP A 28 -8.92 -2.22 -4.04
CA ASP A 28 -8.74 -3.41 -4.88
C ASP A 28 -7.24 -3.67 -5.10
N PRO A 29 -6.70 -4.81 -4.63
CA PRO A 29 -5.28 -5.17 -4.80
C PRO A 29 -4.88 -5.44 -6.26
N ALA A 30 -5.83 -5.54 -7.19
CA ALA A 30 -5.54 -5.64 -8.62
C ALA A 30 -5.27 -4.27 -9.27
N LYS A 31 -5.60 -3.16 -8.59
CA LYS A 31 -5.38 -1.79 -9.08
C LYS A 31 -4.09 -1.20 -8.52
N SER A 32 -3.46 -0.30 -9.26
CA SER A 32 -2.34 0.46 -8.72
C SER A 32 -2.84 1.51 -7.72
N MET A 33 -2.01 1.92 -6.76
CA MET A 33 -2.37 3.00 -5.82
C MET A 33 -2.72 4.31 -6.54
N LYS A 34 -2.10 4.59 -7.70
CA LYS A 34 -2.44 5.74 -8.54
C LYS A 34 -3.86 5.68 -9.09
N ASP A 35 -4.31 4.50 -9.51
CA ASP A 35 -5.68 4.30 -9.99
C ASP A 35 -6.72 4.48 -8.88
N LEU A 36 -6.29 4.38 -7.62
CA LEU A 36 -7.11 4.61 -6.44
C LEU A 36 -7.11 6.08 -6.00
N GLY A 37 -6.35 6.96 -6.67
CA GLY A 37 -6.29 8.39 -6.36
C GLY A 37 -5.07 8.82 -5.55
N ALA A 38 -4.16 7.90 -5.23
CA ALA A 38 -2.92 8.22 -4.51
C ALA A 38 -1.93 8.96 -5.43
N ASN A 39 -1.37 10.07 -4.95
CA ASN A 39 -0.23 10.71 -5.58
C ASN A 39 1.09 10.07 -5.13
N SER A 40 2.21 10.46 -5.77
CA SER A 40 3.55 9.98 -5.44
C SER A 40 3.93 10.11 -3.96
N LEU A 41 3.56 11.20 -3.29
CA LEU A 41 3.81 11.41 -1.85
C LEU A 41 3.05 10.38 -1.01
N ASP A 42 1.77 10.20 -1.31
CA ASP A 42 0.91 9.26 -0.61
C ASP A 42 1.44 7.83 -0.73
N ILE A 43 1.87 7.45 -1.94
CA ILE A 43 2.48 6.14 -2.19
C ILE A 43 3.75 5.94 -1.34
N VAL A 44 4.62 6.95 -1.27
CA VAL A 44 5.86 6.86 -0.49
C VAL A 44 5.55 6.75 1.01
N GLU A 45 4.56 7.48 1.50
CA GLU A 45 4.14 7.42 2.90
C GLU A 45 3.54 6.05 3.25
N VAL A 46 2.58 5.57 2.47
CA VAL A 46 1.94 4.25 2.66
C VAL A 46 2.98 3.14 2.68
N VAL A 47 3.92 3.16 1.74
CA VAL A 47 5.02 2.18 1.68
C VAL A 47 5.91 2.29 2.92
N SER A 48 6.29 3.50 3.32
CA SER A 48 7.17 3.74 4.48
C SER A 48 6.53 3.29 5.79
N CYS A 49 5.25 3.60 5.99
CA CYS A 49 4.48 3.19 7.16
C CYS A 49 4.30 1.66 7.20
N SER A 50 3.96 1.05 6.07
CA SER A 50 3.81 -0.40 5.94
C SER A 50 5.13 -1.14 6.21
N MET A 51 6.26 -0.65 5.70
CA MET A 51 7.60 -1.23 5.95
C MET A 51 7.96 -1.18 7.43
N ARG A 52 7.69 -0.04 8.08
CA ARG A 52 7.97 0.14 9.51
C ARG A 52 7.15 -0.83 10.36
N GLU A 53 5.87 -0.99 10.03
CA GLU A 53 4.96 -1.88 10.77
C GLU A 53 5.32 -3.36 10.57
N LEU A 54 5.48 -3.79 9.31
CA LEU A 54 5.75 -5.19 9.00
C LEU A 54 7.16 -5.63 9.42
N LYS A 55 8.05 -4.68 9.75
CA LYS A 55 9.50 -4.90 9.96
C LYS A 55 10.18 -5.55 8.74
N VAL A 56 9.64 -5.34 7.54
CA VAL A 56 10.12 -5.95 6.28
C VAL A 56 10.71 -4.86 5.38
N LYS A 57 11.87 -5.13 4.78
CA LYS A 57 12.36 -4.36 3.64
C LYS A 57 11.50 -4.72 2.42
N ILE A 58 10.60 -3.85 2.01
CA ILE A 58 9.88 -4.02 0.74
C ILE A 58 10.91 -4.00 -0.40
N PRO A 59 11.00 -5.03 -1.25
CA PRO A 59 11.78 -4.95 -2.47
C PRO A 59 11.12 -3.92 -3.39
N ALA A 60 11.92 -2.96 -3.88
CA ALA A 60 11.47 -1.98 -4.87
C ALA A 60 10.84 -2.71 -6.07
N PRO A 61 9.81 -2.13 -6.72
CA PRO A 61 9.14 -2.79 -7.83
C PRO A 61 10.16 -3.19 -8.89
N SER A 62 10.31 -4.50 -9.11
CA SER A 62 11.08 -5.03 -10.23
C SER A 62 10.30 -4.69 -11.49
N SER A 63 10.74 -3.64 -12.19
CA SER A 63 10.36 -3.35 -13.56
C SER A 63 10.47 -4.64 -14.37
N THR A 64 9.33 -5.23 -14.71
CA THR A 64 9.27 -6.29 -15.70
C THR A 64 8.94 -5.60 -17.00
N SER A 65 9.90 -5.71 -17.93
CA SER A 65 9.92 -5.13 -19.28
C SER A 65 8.67 -5.42 -20.10
#